data_AF-A0A7V1ML37-F1
#
_entry.id   AF-A0A7V1ML37-F1
#
_cell.length_a   1.000
_cell.length_b   1.000
_cell.length_c   1.000
_cell.angle_alpha   90.00
_cell.angle_beta   90.00
_cell.angle_gamma   90.00
#
_symmetry.space_group_name_H-M   'P 1'
#
loop_
_entity.id
_entity.type
_entity.pdbx_description
1 polymer ?
#
loop_
_entity_poly.entity_id
_entity_poly.type
_entity_poly.pdbx_seq_one_letter_code
_entity_poly.pdbx_strand_id
1 'polypeptide(L)'
;RIHIFYQDGRAFLTETQKKYDMIILNLPEPATAQINRFYTKEFFHEAREKLTEKGVLSFRVPSAENYISLELQNFLSSLYFTLKEVFSFVEIVPGDTNIFLASPQPLSIGFEELSQKIEELNLQNSYVSPELLFFRLSPLRIEFIKEKVSSGKRTINQDFSPISYFYNSVLWSTQFKGLERRIFSFFSEVHFFWLLDLPLILFISLLIILWLRRKKSTFPLVPLAVMGFTTIVVELIVIISFQTMYGYVYRRIALLLTCFMMGLFLGSFRGKKRKRIYFAQLLFIQFGILLLVLLLHLLLKIHPPELFFFIYLLLLGFLGGDMFVVSNNLFLREKKNYGLGYGLDLLGSFFGALIASSFLIPLVGLPLLLKYLFLLNSFCILFLFVGLKRS
;
A
#
# COMPACT_ATOMS: atom_id res chain seq x y z
N ARG A 1 22.27 -30.80 1.71
CA ARG A 1 21.27 -31.05 2.79
C ARG A 1 20.12 -30.08 2.58
N ILE A 2 18.87 -30.51 2.65
CA ILE A 2 17.69 -29.65 2.42
C ILE A 2 16.95 -29.52 3.75
N HIS A 3 16.62 -28.30 4.14
CA HIS A 3 15.79 -28.00 5.31
C HIS A 3 14.60 -27.18 4.84
N ILE A 4 13.38 -27.65 5.14
CA ILE A 4 12.13 -27.04 4.70
C ILE A 4 11.46 -26.41 5.92
N PHE A 5 11.09 -25.13 5.80
CA PHE A 5 10.39 -24.37 6.83
C PHE A 5 9.03 -23.93 6.30
N TYR A 6 7.95 -24.34 6.94
CA TYR A 6 6.56 -23.97 6.59
C TYR A 6 6.14 -22.71 7.33
N GLN A 7 6.79 -21.59 7.00
CA GLN A 7 6.46 -20.29 7.56
C GLN A 7 6.69 -19.19 6.53
N ASP A 8 6.31 -17.98 6.89
CA ASP A 8 6.59 -16.83 6.06
C ASP A 8 8.10 -16.58 5.92
N GLY A 9 8.57 -16.37 4.68
CA GLY A 9 9.99 -16.25 4.38
C GLY A 9 10.65 -15.00 4.99
N ARG A 10 9.93 -13.90 5.10
CA ARG A 10 10.44 -12.66 5.73
C ARG A 10 10.52 -12.81 7.24
N ALA A 11 9.49 -13.40 7.86
CA ALA A 11 9.52 -13.74 9.28
C ALA A 11 10.65 -14.73 9.64
N PHE A 12 10.88 -15.75 8.80
CA PHE A 12 12.02 -16.66 8.97
C PHE A 12 13.36 -15.91 8.95
N LEU A 13 13.51 -14.97 8.02
CA LEU A 13 14.74 -14.22 7.83
C LEU A 13 15.07 -13.36 9.05
N THR A 14 14.06 -12.76 9.69
CA THR A 14 14.26 -11.94 10.90
C THR A 14 14.58 -12.80 12.13
N GLU A 15 13.97 -13.98 12.26
CA GLU A 15 14.16 -14.89 13.40
C GLU A 15 15.49 -15.66 13.36
N THR A 16 15.96 -16.05 12.17
CA THR A 16 17.16 -16.89 12.03
C THR A 16 18.43 -16.14 12.42
N GLN A 17 19.34 -16.81 13.14
CA GLN A 17 20.68 -16.29 13.45
C GLN A 17 21.73 -16.67 12.39
N LYS A 18 21.36 -17.50 11.41
CA LYS A 18 22.28 -17.94 10.36
C LYS A 18 22.46 -16.86 9.31
N LYS A 19 23.69 -16.76 8.80
CA LYS A 19 24.02 -16.02 7.59
C LYS A 19 24.13 -16.97 6.40
N TYR A 20 23.89 -16.44 5.20
CA TYR A 20 23.88 -17.20 3.96
C TYR A 20 24.81 -16.55 2.92
N ASP A 21 25.46 -17.38 2.11
CA ASP A 21 26.26 -16.90 0.97
C ASP A 21 25.38 -16.54 -0.23
N MET A 22 24.15 -17.04 -0.27
CA MET A 22 23.18 -16.71 -1.30
C MET A 22 21.76 -16.74 -0.74
N ILE A 23 20.98 -15.71 -1.07
CA ILE A 23 19.54 -15.67 -0.84
C ILE A 23 18.88 -15.56 -2.22
N ILE A 24 18.05 -16.54 -2.57
CA ILE A 24 17.28 -16.54 -3.82
C ILE A 24 15.82 -16.28 -3.47
N LEU A 25 15.32 -15.12 -3.85
CA LEU A 25 13.90 -14.79 -3.74
C LEU A 25 13.18 -15.32 -4.98
N ASN A 26 12.59 -16.51 -4.84
CA ASN A 26 11.80 -17.15 -5.87
C ASN A 26 10.30 -16.86 -5.69
N LEU A 27 9.94 -15.59 -5.67
CA LEU A 27 8.55 -15.11 -5.62
C LEU A 27 8.13 -14.54 -6.98
N PRO A 28 6.81 -14.49 -7.27
CA PRO A 28 6.28 -13.71 -8.39
C PRO A 28 6.62 -12.22 -8.24
N GLU A 29 6.46 -11.47 -9.32
CA GLU A 29 6.51 -10.01 -9.32
C GLU A 29 5.61 -9.39 -8.22
N PRO A 30 5.92 -8.18 -7.74
CA PRO A 30 5.18 -7.52 -6.65
C PRO A 30 3.77 -7.08 -7.08
N ALA A 31 2.90 -8.00 -7.47
CA ALA A 31 1.55 -7.76 -7.97
C ALA A 31 0.51 -7.52 -6.87
N THR A 32 0.89 -7.66 -5.60
CA THR A 32 0.02 -7.42 -4.44
C THR A 32 0.84 -6.79 -3.31
N ALA A 33 0.19 -6.11 -2.37
CA ALA A 33 0.86 -5.59 -1.17
C ALA A 33 1.59 -6.69 -0.39
N GLN A 34 1.03 -7.90 -0.35
CA GLN A 34 1.62 -9.06 0.32
C GLN A 34 2.95 -9.50 -0.30
N ILE A 35 3.04 -9.52 -1.63
CA ILE A 35 4.28 -9.89 -2.34
C ILE A 35 5.25 -8.71 -2.36
N ASN A 36 4.74 -7.49 -2.53
CA ASN A 36 5.55 -6.27 -2.61
C ASN A 36 6.46 -6.07 -1.42
N ARG A 37 6.07 -6.50 -0.21
CA ARG A 37 6.89 -6.41 1.00
C ARG A 37 8.22 -7.21 0.94
N PHE A 38 8.43 -8.03 -0.09
CA PHE A 38 9.72 -8.70 -0.38
C PHE A 38 10.58 -7.93 -1.40
N TYR A 39 10.10 -6.78 -1.86
CA TYR A 39 10.75 -5.92 -2.84
C TYR A 39 10.93 -4.49 -2.31
N THR A 40 10.86 -4.31 -0.99
CA THR A 40 10.99 -3.01 -0.31
C THR A 40 12.40 -2.81 0.24
N LYS A 41 12.75 -1.54 0.50
CA LYS A 41 14.02 -1.16 1.13
C LYS A 41 14.22 -1.89 2.46
N GLU A 42 13.17 -2.02 3.26
CA GLU A 42 13.19 -2.67 4.56
C GLU A 42 13.52 -4.16 4.44
N PHE A 43 12.85 -4.89 3.55
CA PHE A 43 13.17 -6.30 3.31
C PHE A 43 14.59 -6.49 2.74
N PHE A 44 15.01 -5.64 1.80
CA PHE A 44 16.38 -5.73 1.28
C PHE A 44 17.42 -5.51 2.37
N HIS A 45 17.15 -4.62 3.35
CA HIS A 45 18.00 -4.45 4.52
C HIS A 45 18.05 -5.71 5.38
N GLU A 46 16.89 -6.29 5.72
CA GLU A 46 16.80 -7.57 6.45
C GLU A 46 17.56 -8.68 5.73
N ALA A 47 17.45 -8.77 4.40
CA ALA A 47 18.20 -9.72 3.59
C ALA A 47 19.71 -9.46 3.63
N ARG A 48 20.14 -8.20 3.53
CA ARG A 48 21.56 -7.84 3.65
C ARG A 48 22.15 -8.26 4.99
N GLU A 49 21.44 -8.07 6.10
CA GLU A 49 21.93 -8.44 7.43
C GLU A 49 22.14 -9.94 7.61
N LYS A 50 21.40 -10.76 6.84
CA LYS A 50 21.50 -12.22 6.83
C LYS A 50 22.39 -12.75 5.71
N LEU A 51 23.04 -11.90 4.93
CA LEU A 51 24.07 -12.30 3.99
C LEU A 51 25.46 -12.27 4.64
N THR A 52 26.36 -13.14 4.14
CA THR A 52 27.80 -13.01 4.40
C THR A 52 28.38 -11.80 3.66
N GLU A 53 29.63 -11.42 3.94
CA GLU A 53 30.26 -10.26 3.28
C GLU A 53 30.36 -10.41 1.76
N LYS A 54 30.44 -11.65 1.28
CA LYS A 54 30.45 -12.02 -0.15
C LYS A 54 29.08 -12.49 -0.64
N GLY A 55 28.06 -12.39 0.21
CA GLY A 55 26.76 -12.96 -0.04
C GLY A 55 25.99 -12.24 -1.14
N VAL A 56 25.19 -12.99 -1.91
CA VAL A 56 24.42 -12.46 -3.04
C VAL A 56 22.93 -12.65 -2.82
N LEU A 57 22.16 -11.56 -2.94
CA LEU A 57 20.71 -11.59 -3.09
C LEU A 57 20.36 -11.67 -4.58
N SER A 58 19.48 -12.60 -4.96
CA SER A 58 18.98 -12.73 -6.32
C SER A 58 17.46 -12.80 -6.38
N PHE A 59 16.87 -12.13 -7.36
CA PHE A 59 15.46 -12.28 -7.70
C PHE A 59 15.21 -12.04 -9.19
N ARG A 60 14.13 -12.63 -9.70
CA ARG A 60 13.70 -12.47 -11.10
C ARG A 60 12.51 -11.52 -11.19
N VAL A 61 12.43 -10.75 -12.27
CA VAL A 61 11.26 -9.95 -12.62
C VAL A 61 10.97 -9.97 -14.13
N PRO A 62 9.72 -9.72 -14.54
CA PRO A 62 9.36 -9.56 -15.95
C PRO A 62 10.21 -8.48 -16.62
N SER A 63 10.61 -8.74 -17.86
CA SER A 63 11.34 -7.81 -18.71
C SER A 63 10.99 -8.04 -20.18
N ALA A 64 11.73 -7.42 -21.07
CA ALA A 64 11.68 -7.62 -22.51
C ALA A 64 13.09 -7.54 -23.09
N GLU A 65 13.40 -8.40 -24.05
CA GLU A 65 14.77 -8.49 -24.59
C GLU A 65 15.18 -7.29 -25.42
N ASN A 66 14.27 -6.75 -26.23
CA ASN A 66 14.61 -5.83 -27.33
C ASN A 66 14.03 -4.42 -27.16
N TYR A 67 13.04 -4.24 -26.27
CA TYR A 67 12.39 -2.95 -26.08
C TYR A 67 11.89 -2.78 -24.65
N ILE A 68 12.35 -1.70 -24.02
CA ILE A 68 11.91 -1.32 -22.67
C ILE A 68 11.00 -0.12 -22.81
N SER A 69 9.70 -0.31 -22.57
CA SER A 69 8.74 0.78 -22.51
C SER A 69 8.97 1.66 -21.28
N LEU A 70 8.37 2.85 -21.24
CA LEU A 70 8.48 3.75 -20.09
C LEU A 70 7.92 3.11 -18.80
N GLU A 71 6.81 2.38 -18.91
CA GLU A 71 6.17 1.68 -17.80
C GLU A 71 7.08 0.57 -17.24
N LEU A 72 7.69 -0.23 -18.13
CA LEU A 72 8.66 -1.25 -17.74
C LEU A 72 9.93 -0.61 -17.16
N GLN A 73 10.41 0.48 -17.75
CA GLN A 73 11.56 1.24 -17.23
C GLN A 73 11.29 1.73 -15.81
N ASN A 74 10.13 2.32 -15.54
CA ASN A 74 9.75 2.80 -14.21
C ASN A 74 9.71 1.66 -13.19
N PHE A 75 9.14 0.51 -13.56
CA PHE A 75 9.11 -0.68 -12.71
C PHE A 75 10.52 -1.18 -12.37
N LEU A 76 11.38 -1.40 -13.38
CA LEU A 76 12.75 -1.87 -13.19
C LEU A 76 13.62 -0.85 -12.43
N SER A 77 13.46 0.45 -12.73
CA SER A 77 14.19 1.54 -12.06
C SER A 77 13.82 1.61 -10.59
N SER A 78 12.54 1.47 -10.25
CA SER A 78 12.11 1.45 -8.84
C SER A 78 12.80 0.34 -8.06
N LEU A 79 12.85 -0.88 -8.60
CA LEU A 79 13.54 -2.01 -7.97
C LEU A 79 15.06 -1.78 -7.87
N TYR A 80 15.68 -1.29 -8.94
CA TYR A 80 17.12 -0.99 -8.97
C TYR A 80 17.51 0.05 -7.93
N PHE A 81 16.83 1.19 -7.87
CA PHE A 81 17.15 2.23 -6.91
C PHE A 81 16.84 1.78 -5.47
N THR A 82 15.78 1.00 -5.26
CA THR A 82 15.49 0.42 -3.93
C THR A 82 16.58 -0.54 -3.48
N LEU A 83 17.12 -1.37 -4.39
CA LEU A 83 18.29 -2.21 -4.11
C LEU A 83 19.54 -1.39 -3.82
N LYS A 84 19.83 -0.35 -4.62
CA LYS A 84 21.03 0.51 -4.46
C LYS A 84 21.04 1.32 -3.17
N GLU A 85 19.89 1.54 -2.54
CA GLU A 85 19.81 2.12 -1.19
C GLU A 85 20.38 1.20 -0.11
N VAL A 86 20.47 -0.10 -0.38
CA VAL A 86 20.91 -1.12 0.58
C VAL A 86 22.21 -1.80 0.15
N PHE A 87 22.40 -2.08 -1.13
CA PHE A 87 23.56 -2.79 -1.65
C PHE A 87 24.45 -1.88 -2.50
N SER A 88 25.76 -1.96 -2.27
CA SER A 88 26.75 -1.16 -3.01
C SER A 88 26.81 -1.55 -4.48
N PHE A 89 26.72 -2.86 -4.77
CA PHE A 89 26.80 -3.41 -6.11
C PHE A 89 25.48 -4.09 -6.48
N VAL A 90 24.92 -3.68 -7.62
CA VAL A 90 23.69 -4.23 -8.18
C VAL A 90 23.94 -4.43 -9.66
N GLU A 91 23.85 -5.68 -10.10
CA GLU A 91 23.98 -6.08 -11.49
C GLU A 91 22.67 -6.71 -11.98
N ILE A 92 22.40 -6.56 -13.28
CA ILE A 92 21.17 -7.03 -13.91
C ILE A 92 21.56 -7.96 -15.05
N VAL A 93 21.21 -9.23 -14.94
CA VAL A 93 21.35 -10.18 -16.04
C VAL A 93 20.16 -9.98 -16.98
N PRO A 94 20.36 -9.50 -18.22
CA PRO A 94 19.28 -9.21 -19.17
C PRO A 94 18.64 -10.50 -19.73
N GLY A 95 17.42 -10.41 -20.25
CA GLY A 95 16.70 -11.47 -20.95
C GLY A 95 15.18 -11.24 -20.92
N ASP A 96 14.39 -12.22 -21.36
CA ASP A 96 12.92 -12.22 -21.25
C ASP A 96 12.44 -11.91 -19.81
N THR A 97 13.22 -12.40 -18.85
CA THR A 97 13.15 -12.01 -17.45
C THR A 97 14.51 -11.49 -17.03
N ASN A 98 14.51 -10.33 -16.37
CA ASN A 98 15.72 -9.79 -15.78
C ASN A 98 15.97 -10.48 -14.44
N ILE A 99 17.22 -10.85 -14.19
CA ILE A 99 17.65 -11.33 -12.88
C ILE A 99 18.46 -10.23 -12.23
N PHE A 100 17.94 -9.70 -11.13
CA PHE A 100 18.68 -8.76 -10.30
C PHE A 100 19.60 -9.55 -9.37
N LEU A 101 20.85 -9.09 -9.30
CA LEU A 101 21.86 -9.58 -8.38
C LEU A 101 22.34 -8.40 -7.53
N ALA A 102 22.35 -8.56 -6.22
CA ALA A 102 22.80 -7.52 -5.31
C ALA A 102 23.76 -8.08 -4.26
N SER A 103 24.86 -7.36 -4.03
CA SER A 103 25.92 -7.78 -3.12
C SER A 103 26.60 -6.59 -2.43
N PRO A 104 27.14 -6.77 -1.22
CA PRO A 104 28.05 -5.80 -0.60
C PRO A 104 29.37 -5.62 -1.38
N GLN A 105 29.78 -6.62 -2.17
CA GLN A 105 31.02 -6.64 -2.95
C GLN A 105 30.77 -6.63 -4.47
N PRO A 106 31.76 -6.23 -5.29
CA PRO A 106 31.64 -6.27 -6.75
C PRO A 106 31.20 -7.65 -7.26
N LEU A 107 30.24 -7.64 -8.18
CA LEU A 107 29.77 -8.83 -8.88
C LEU A 107 30.25 -8.76 -10.33
N SER A 108 30.83 -9.85 -10.83
CA SER A 108 31.09 -10.01 -12.26
C SER A 108 29.96 -10.79 -12.89
N ILE A 109 29.40 -10.24 -13.97
CA ILE A 109 28.42 -10.90 -14.85
C ILE A 109 28.97 -11.03 -16.28
N GLY A 110 30.30 -10.99 -16.44
CA GLY A 110 30.94 -11.22 -17.74
C GLY A 110 30.75 -12.66 -18.20
N PHE A 111 30.48 -12.86 -19.50
CA PHE A 111 30.26 -14.20 -20.02
C PHE A 111 31.54 -15.04 -19.98
N GLU A 112 32.72 -14.45 -20.14
CA GLU A 112 34.00 -15.13 -20.13
C GLU A 112 34.27 -15.80 -18.78
N GLU A 113 34.16 -15.05 -17.70
CA GLU A 113 34.37 -15.56 -16.33
C GLU A 113 33.35 -16.64 -15.95
N LEU A 114 32.08 -16.44 -16.34
CA LEU A 114 31.02 -17.41 -16.03
C LEU A 114 31.18 -18.69 -16.85
N SER A 115 31.57 -18.58 -18.12
CA SER A 115 31.84 -19.74 -18.99
C SER A 115 33.02 -20.54 -18.47
N GLN A 116 34.11 -19.88 -18.10
CA GLN A 116 35.27 -20.52 -17.50
C GLN A 116 34.91 -21.25 -16.19
N LYS A 117 34.09 -20.64 -15.32
CA LYS A 117 33.62 -21.31 -14.09
C LYS A 117 32.74 -22.52 -14.36
N ILE A 118 31.90 -22.49 -15.40
CA ILE A 118 31.07 -23.63 -15.80
C ILE A 118 31.96 -24.82 -16.20
N GLU A 119 33.01 -24.55 -16.97
CA GLU A 119 33.99 -25.56 -17.39
C GLU A 119 34.82 -26.08 -16.21
N GLU A 120 35.40 -25.18 -15.40
CA GLU A 120 36.20 -25.55 -14.22
C GLU A 120 35.43 -26.40 -13.21
N LEU A 121 34.14 -26.11 -13.02
CA LEU A 121 33.26 -26.84 -12.11
C LEU A 121 32.60 -28.07 -12.77
N ASN A 122 32.87 -28.34 -14.06
CA ASN A 122 32.27 -29.42 -14.85
C ASN A 122 30.74 -29.46 -14.77
N LEU A 123 30.08 -28.30 -14.85
CA LEU A 123 28.63 -28.21 -14.73
C LEU A 123 27.92 -28.67 -16.01
N GLN A 124 27.11 -29.73 -15.88
CA GLN A 124 26.31 -30.31 -16.97
C GLN A 124 24.95 -29.59 -17.10
N ASN A 125 24.95 -28.35 -17.57
CA ASN A 125 23.76 -27.52 -17.68
C ASN A 125 23.03 -27.72 -19.02
N SER A 126 21.70 -27.84 -19.01
CA SER A 126 20.91 -27.94 -20.26
C SER A 126 20.61 -26.58 -20.91
N TYR A 127 20.51 -25.52 -20.11
CA TYR A 127 20.12 -24.18 -20.61
C TYR A 127 21.21 -23.13 -20.42
N VAL A 128 21.85 -23.08 -19.24
CA VAL A 128 22.90 -22.10 -18.95
C VAL A 128 24.24 -22.64 -19.47
N SER A 129 24.49 -22.45 -20.76
CA SER A 129 25.74 -22.84 -21.46
C SER A 129 26.58 -21.63 -21.84
N PRO A 130 27.90 -21.80 -22.09
CA PRO A 130 28.76 -20.72 -22.59
C PRO A 130 28.20 -20.00 -23.83
N GLU A 131 27.60 -20.73 -24.76
CA GLU A 131 27.00 -20.17 -25.98
C GLU A 131 25.81 -19.27 -25.65
N LEU A 132 24.91 -19.71 -24.76
CA LEU A 132 23.80 -18.87 -24.33
C LEU A 132 24.30 -17.63 -23.58
N LEU A 133 25.28 -17.79 -22.69
CA LEU A 133 25.85 -16.69 -21.93
C LEU A 133 26.46 -15.63 -22.83
N PHE A 134 27.18 -16.04 -23.89
CA PHE A 134 27.73 -15.11 -24.89
C PHE A 134 26.67 -14.19 -25.48
N PHE A 135 25.51 -14.72 -25.90
CA PHE A 135 24.43 -13.92 -26.46
C PHE A 135 23.70 -13.10 -25.40
N ARG A 136 23.37 -13.73 -24.26
CA ARG A 136 22.57 -13.13 -23.19
C ARG A 136 23.33 -11.99 -22.52
N LEU A 137 24.61 -12.19 -22.20
CA LEU A 137 25.47 -11.27 -21.46
C LEU A 137 26.39 -10.45 -22.37
N SER A 138 26.00 -10.23 -23.64
CA SER A 138 26.78 -9.35 -24.51
C SER A 138 26.91 -7.95 -23.89
N PRO A 139 28.10 -7.30 -23.97
CA PRO A 139 28.34 -6.01 -23.32
C PRO A 139 27.29 -4.95 -23.67
N LEU A 140 26.89 -4.90 -24.95
CA LEU A 140 25.85 -3.99 -25.44
C LEU A 140 24.50 -4.18 -24.73
N ARG A 141 24.10 -5.43 -24.45
CA ARG A 141 22.84 -5.72 -23.74
C ARG A 141 22.91 -5.33 -22.27
N ILE A 142 24.04 -5.61 -21.62
CA ILE A 142 24.29 -5.24 -20.22
C ILE A 142 24.29 -3.72 -20.07
N GLU A 143 24.99 -3.00 -20.95
CA GLU A 143 25.02 -1.54 -20.95
C GLU A 143 23.64 -0.94 -21.25
N PHE A 144 22.93 -1.47 -22.24
CA PHE A 144 21.58 -1.01 -22.58
C PHE A 144 20.62 -1.12 -21.39
N ILE A 145 20.57 -2.28 -20.71
CA ILE A 145 19.68 -2.44 -19.56
C ILE A 145 20.11 -1.52 -18.41
N LYS A 146 21.41 -1.40 -18.14
CA LYS A 146 21.96 -0.57 -17.08
C LYS A 146 21.66 0.92 -17.31
N GLU A 147 21.83 1.40 -18.53
CA GLU A 147 21.52 2.78 -18.91
C GLU A 147 20.02 3.06 -18.78
N LYS A 148 19.16 2.17 -19.31
CA LYS A 148 17.70 2.33 -19.21
C LYS A 148 17.23 2.35 -17.76
N VAL A 149 17.71 1.44 -16.93
CA VAL A 149 17.28 1.34 -15.53
C VAL A 149 17.83 2.49 -14.67
N SER A 150 19.05 2.95 -14.93
CA SER A 150 19.65 4.06 -14.16
C SER A 150 19.18 5.45 -14.59
N SER A 151 18.70 5.61 -15.82
CA SER A 151 18.12 6.88 -16.33
C SER A 151 16.65 7.06 -16.00
N GLY A 152 15.97 6.02 -15.50
CA GLY A 152 14.55 6.07 -15.15
C GLY A 152 14.27 6.85 -13.85
N LYS A 153 12.98 6.99 -13.53
CA LYS A 153 12.54 7.75 -12.35
C LYS A 153 13.02 7.09 -11.06
N ARG A 154 13.79 7.83 -10.25
CA ARG A 154 14.23 7.37 -8.93
C ARG A 154 13.06 7.36 -7.94
N THR A 155 12.48 6.18 -7.73
CA THR A 155 11.39 5.92 -6.79
C THR A 155 11.75 4.75 -5.89
N ILE A 156 11.70 4.96 -4.58
CA ILE A 156 12.06 3.93 -3.61
C ILE A 156 10.80 3.23 -3.13
N ASN A 157 10.79 1.90 -3.24
CA ASN A 157 9.72 1.06 -2.74
C ASN A 157 9.93 0.81 -1.25
N GLN A 158 8.91 1.11 -0.44
CA GLN A 158 8.96 0.98 1.01
C GLN A 158 7.74 0.21 1.52
N ASP A 159 7.88 -0.38 2.70
CA ASP A 159 6.83 -1.15 3.38
C ASP A 159 5.49 -0.39 3.50
N PHE A 160 5.53 0.90 3.84
CA PHE A 160 4.34 1.75 3.94
C PHE A 160 4.15 2.71 2.76
N SER A 161 4.97 2.58 1.72
CA SER A 161 4.82 3.29 0.44
C SER A 161 5.09 2.30 -0.71
N PRO A 162 4.18 1.32 -0.93
CA PRO A 162 4.43 0.17 -1.80
C PRO A 162 4.25 0.50 -3.29
N ILE A 163 5.10 1.37 -3.84
CA ILE A 163 4.97 1.90 -5.21
C ILE A 163 5.15 0.84 -6.30
N SER A 164 5.98 -0.18 -6.08
CA SER A 164 6.25 -1.20 -7.12
C SER A 164 5.01 -2.05 -7.43
N TYR A 165 4.06 -2.17 -6.49
CA TYR A 165 2.75 -2.75 -6.74
C TYR A 165 1.97 -1.99 -7.82
N PHE A 166 1.93 -0.67 -7.74
CA PHE A 166 1.27 0.15 -8.76
C PHE A 166 1.99 0.08 -10.10
N TYR A 167 3.32 0.14 -10.14
CA TYR A 167 4.05 -0.01 -11.41
C TYR A 167 3.82 -1.36 -12.07
N ASN A 168 3.72 -2.43 -11.29
CA ASN A 168 3.35 -3.72 -11.84
C ASN A 168 1.92 -3.73 -12.40
N SER A 169 0.95 -3.10 -11.72
CA SER A 169 -0.41 -2.95 -12.24
C SER A 169 -0.46 -2.14 -13.54
N VAL A 170 0.31 -1.04 -13.63
CA VAL A 170 0.43 -0.25 -14.86
C VAL A 170 1.03 -1.10 -15.98
N LEU A 171 2.15 -1.79 -15.73
CA LEU A 171 2.80 -2.66 -16.70
C LEU A 171 1.85 -3.75 -17.19
N TRP A 172 1.14 -4.42 -16.29
CA TRP A 172 0.17 -5.45 -16.64
C TRP A 172 -0.99 -4.87 -17.48
N SER A 173 -1.46 -3.66 -17.16
CA SER A 173 -2.51 -2.98 -17.94
C SER A 173 -2.11 -2.71 -19.40
N THR A 174 -0.81 -2.63 -19.71
CA THR A 174 -0.33 -2.39 -21.09
C THR A 174 -0.64 -3.54 -22.05
N GLN A 175 -0.90 -4.74 -21.52
CA GLN A 175 -1.36 -5.90 -22.30
C GLN A 175 -2.77 -5.68 -22.86
N PHE A 176 -3.53 -4.74 -22.29
CA PHE A 176 -4.88 -4.40 -22.69
C PHE A 176 -4.91 -3.09 -23.51
N LYS A 177 -5.71 -3.06 -24.58
CA LYS A 177 -5.89 -1.86 -25.44
C LYS A 177 -7.02 -0.93 -24.97
N GLY A 178 -7.63 -1.23 -23.81
CA GLY A 178 -8.87 -0.61 -23.35
C GLY A 178 -8.70 0.67 -22.51
N LEU A 179 -9.80 1.06 -21.87
CA LEU A 179 -9.86 2.22 -20.95
C LEU A 179 -8.91 2.07 -19.74
N GLU A 180 -8.66 0.84 -19.30
CA GLU A 180 -7.79 0.52 -18.16
C GLU A 180 -6.39 1.10 -18.35
N ARG A 181 -5.73 0.81 -19.48
CA ARG A 181 -4.40 1.35 -19.79
C ARG A 181 -4.36 2.87 -19.69
N ARG A 182 -5.38 3.56 -20.22
CA ARG A 182 -5.45 5.04 -20.20
C ARG A 182 -5.59 5.59 -18.79
N ILE A 183 -6.39 4.93 -17.95
CA ILE A 183 -6.58 5.32 -16.54
C ILE A 183 -5.26 5.13 -15.80
N PHE A 184 -4.66 3.94 -15.88
CA PHE A 184 -3.42 3.63 -15.17
C PHE A 184 -2.23 4.49 -15.63
N SER A 185 -2.09 4.73 -16.94
CA SER A 185 -1.04 5.62 -17.45
C SER A 185 -1.21 7.06 -16.98
N PHE A 186 -2.45 7.58 -16.98
CA PHE A 186 -2.74 8.92 -16.45
C PHE A 186 -2.33 9.02 -14.98
N PHE A 187 -2.79 8.11 -14.12
CA PHE A 187 -2.46 8.13 -12.70
C PHE A 187 -0.96 7.93 -12.41
N SER A 188 -0.20 7.33 -13.32
CA SER A 188 1.25 7.15 -13.15
C SER A 188 2.06 8.44 -13.31
N GLU A 189 1.54 9.41 -14.07
CA GLU A 189 2.20 10.69 -14.35
C GLU A 189 1.64 11.84 -13.50
N VAL A 190 0.49 11.63 -12.85
CA VAL A 190 -0.19 12.67 -12.09
C VAL A 190 0.58 13.03 -10.82
N HIS A 191 0.84 14.32 -10.65
CA HIS A 191 1.48 14.86 -9.45
C HIS A 191 0.58 14.73 -8.21
N PHE A 192 1.18 14.55 -7.03
CA PHE A 192 0.45 14.37 -5.75
C PHE A 192 -0.61 15.42 -5.47
N PHE A 193 -0.39 16.65 -5.93
CA PHE A 193 -1.35 17.76 -5.81
C PHE A 193 -2.73 17.40 -6.37
N TRP A 194 -2.78 16.81 -7.56
CA TRP A 194 -4.04 16.46 -8.22
C TRP A 194 -4.73 15.25 -7.56
N LEU A 195 -3.95 14.37 -6.91
CA LEU A 195 -4.47 13.17 -6.24
C LEU A 195 -5.05 13.47 -4.86
N LEU A 196 -4.52 14.46 -4.15
CA LEU A 196 -4.83 14.69 -2.74
C LEU A 196 -5.31 16.12 -2.48
N ASP A 197 -4.52 17.13 -2.83
CA ASP A 197 -4.83 18.54 -2.54
C ASP A 197 -6.08 19.00 -3.27
N LEU A 198 -6.22 18.70 -4.58
CA LEU A 198 -7.39 19.10 -5.35
C LEU A 198 -8.69 18.47 -4.78
N PRO A 199 -8.80 17.14 -4.56
CA PRO A 199 -9.98 16.56 -3.91
C PRO A 199 -10.28 17.17 -2.53
N LEU A 200 -9.25 17.48 -1.75
CA LEU A 200 -9.42 18.13 -0.45
C LEU A 200 -9.97 19.56 -0.59
N ILE A 201 -9.46 20.35 -1.54
CA ILE A 201 -9.97 21.71 -1.84
C ILE A 201 -11.41 21.64 -2.33
N LEU A 202 -11.74 20.69 -3.21
CA LEU A 202 -13.11 20.46 -3.68
C LEU A 202 -14.04 20.08 -2.51
N PHE A 203 -13.58 19.22 -1.60
CA PHE A 203 -14.33 18.89 -0.40
C PHE A 203 -14.56 20.12 0.51
N ILE A 204 -13.53 20.93 0.77
CA ILE A 204 -13.65 22.16 1.57
C ILE A 204 -14.63 23.14 0.93
N SER A 205 -14.52 23.37 -0.39
CA SER A 205 -15.44 24.25 -1.12
C SER A 205 -16.88 23.74 -1.05
N LEU A 206 -17.10 22.43 -1.14
CA LEU A 206 -18.41 21.80 -0.93
C LEU A 206 -18.94 22.08 0.49
N LEU A 207 -18.10 21.94 1.53
CA LEU A 207 -18.49 22.25 2.91
C LEU A 207 -18.90 23.72 3.06
N ILE A 208 -18.16 24.65 2.45
CA ILE A 208 -18.48 26.09 2.45
C ILE A 208 -19.82 26.33 1.75
N ILE A 209 -20.06 25.75 0.58
CA ILE A 209 -21.33 25.88 -0.15
C ILE A 209 -22.49 25.34 0.70
N LEU A 210 -22.35 24.16 1.30
CA LEU A 210 -23.38 23.56 2.16
C LEU A 210 -23.64 24.40 3.40
N TRP A 211 -22.59 25.00 3.97
CA TRP A 211 -22.69 25.91 5.09
C TRP A 211 -23.45 27.20 4.73
N LEU A 212 -23.17 27.78 3.55
CA LEU A 212 -23.85 28.97 3.01
C LEU A 212 -25.31 28.70 2.64
N ARG A 213 -25.65 27.48 2.21
CA ARG A 213 -27.04 27.07 1.91
C ARG A 213 -27.91 26.90 3.17
N ARG A 214 -27.31 26.87 4.37
CA ARG A 214 -27.97 26.88 5.70
C ARG A 214 -29.07 25.82 5.93
N LYS A 215 -29.10 24.71 5.20
CA LYS A 215 -30.09 23.64 5.43
C LYS A 215 -29.72 22.82 6.67
N LYS A 216 -30.56 22.81 7.71
CA LYS A 216 -30.30 22.05 8.95
C LYS A 216 -30.09 20.55 8.71
N SER A 217 -30.76 19.99 7.70
CA SER A 217 -30.65 18.57 7.34
C SER A 217 -29.29 18.14 6.78
N THR A 218 -28.41 19.07 6.32
CA THR A 218 -27.12 18.69 5.71
C THR A 218 -26.04 18.39 6.75
N PHE A 219 -26.11 19.03 7.92
CA PHE A 219 -25.13 18.86 9.01
C PHE A 219 -25.01 17.42 9.53
N PRO A 220 -26.10 16.65 9.74
CA PRO A 220 -25.99 15.25 10.13
C PRO A 220 -25.63 14.29 8.97
N LEU A 221 -25.78 14.71 7.70
CA LEU A 221 -25.53 13.85 6.53
C LEU A 221 -24.07 13.83 6.08
N VAL A 222 -23.39 14.98 6.11
CA VAL A 222 -21.97 15.07 5.70
C VAL A 222 -21.07 14.12 6.49
N PRO A 223 -21.18 14.01 7.83
CA PRO A 223 -20.38 13.07 8.60
C PRO A 223 -20.59 11.62 8.20
N LEU A 224 -21.79 11.22 7.73
CA LEU A 224 -22.04 9.85 7.28
C LEU A 224 -21.20 9.50 6.06
N ALA A 225 -21.15 10.37 5.06
CA ALA A 225 -20.31 10.16 3.87
C ALA A 225 -18.82 10.15 4.23
N VAL A 226 -18.39 11.10 5.07
CA VAL A 226 -16.99 11.20 5.55
C VAL A 226 -16.59 9.99 6.37
N MET A 227 -17.49 9.48 7.21
CA MET A 227 -17.28 8.31 8.04
C MET A 227 -17.16 7.06 7.18
N GLY A 228 -18.08 6.82 6.24
CA GLY A 228 -18.00 5.69 5.31
C GLY A 228 -16.66 5.67 4.57
N PHE A 229 -16.25 6.83 4.02
CA PHE A 229 -14.95 6.97 3.37
C PHE A 229 -13.77 6.71 4.34
N THR A 230 -13.77 7.34 5.51
CA THR A 230 -12.64 7.25 6.46
C THR A 230 -12.50 5.84 7.01
N THR A 231 -13.59 5.21 7.40
CA THR A 231 -13.57 3.89 8.05
C THR A 231 -13.05 2.82 7.10
N ILE A 232 -13.53 2.76 5.86
CA ILE A 232 -13.05 1.75 4.89
C ILE A 232 -11.58 1.99 4.50
N VAL A 233 -11.16 3.25 4.33
CA VAL A 233 -9.77 3.54 3.96
C VAL A 233 -8.83 3.21 5.12
N VAL A 234 -9.20 3.55 6.35
CA VAL A 234 -8.44 3.18 7.54
C VAL A 234 -8.40 1.67 7.74
N GLU A 235 -9.49 0.96 7.49
CA GLU A 235 -9.55 -0.51 7.56
C GLU A 235 -8.58 -1.15 6.55
N LEU A 236 -8.57 -0.67 5.30
CA LEU A 236 -7.61 -1.12 4.29
C LEU A 236 -6.16 -0.82 4.69
N ILE A 237 -5.88 0.37 5.24
CA ILE A 237 -4.55 0.73 5.75
C ILE A 237 -4.13 -0.23 6.86
N VAL A 238 -5.03 -0.53 7.81
CA VAL A 238 -4.78 -1.48 8.91
C VAL A 238 -4.46 -2.87 8.35
N ILE A 239 -5.25 -3.38 7.41
CA ILE A 239 -5.01 -4.70 6.81
C ILE A 239 -3.65 -4.76 6.11
N ILE A 240 -3.30 -3.73 5.33
CA ILE A 240 -2.02 -3.69 4.62
C ILE A 240 -0.86 -3.55 5.61
N SER A 241 -0.95 -2.66 6.60
CA SER A 241 0.06 -2.55 7.66
C SER A 241 0.27 -3.88 8.38
N PHE A 242 -0.82 -4.58 8.68
CA PHE A 242 -0.79 -5.88 9.32
C PHE A 242 -0.06 -6.92 8.45
N GLN A 243 -0.41 -7.00 7.16
CA GLN A 243 0.24 -7.92 6.20
C GLN A 243 1.72 -7.60 6.02
N THR A 244 2.08 -6.31 5.98
CA THR A 244 3.47 -5.89 5.85
C THR A 244 4.29 -6.33 7.06
N MET A 245 3.80 -6.05 8.28
CA MET A 245 4.54 -6.32 9.53
C MET A 245 4.55 -7.80 9.95
N TYR A 246 3.41 -8.49 9.87
CA TYR A 246 3.24 -9.85 10.42
C TYR A 246 3.11 -10.93 9.35
N GLY A 247 3.06 -10.55 8.08
CA GLY A 247 2.94 -11.47 6.97
C GLY A 247 1.58 -12.12 6.84
N TYR A 248 1.60 -13.29 6.23
CA TYR A 248 0.43 -13.91 5.66
C TYR A 248 -0.41 -14.69 6.67
N VAL A 249 -1.59 -14.18 7.02
CA VAL A 249 -2.59 -14.97 7.75
C VAL A 249 -4.01 -14.59 7.36
N TYR A 250 -4.57 -15.22 6.32
CA TYR A 250 -5.98 -15.01 5.90
C TYR A 250 -6.96 -15.13 7.06
N ARG A 251 -6.72 -16.08 7.98
CA ARG A 251 -7.51 -16.21 9.21
C ARG A 251 -7.49 -14.94 10.08
N ARG A 252 -6.35 -14.27 10.20
CA ARG A 252 -6.25 -13.03 10.99
C ARG A 252 -6.93 -11.86 10.29
N ILE A 253 -6.89 -11.79 8.96
CA ILE A 253 -7.65 -10.80 8.19
C ILE A 253 -9.15 -10.98 8.44
N ALA A 254 -9.67 -12.22 8.39
CA ALA A 254 -11.07 -12.48 8.72
C ALA A 254 -11.43 -12.05 10.16
N LEU A 255 -10.52 -12.26 11.12
CA LEU A 255 -10.70 -11.80 12.50
C LEU A 255 -10.66 -10.26 12.64
N LEU A 256 -9.80 -9.57 11.89
CA LEU A 256 -9.75 -8.11 11.83
C LEU A 256 -11.08 -7.53 11.35
N LEU A 257 -11.60 -8.05 10.23
CA LEU A 257 -12.93 -7.68 9.69
C LEU A 257 -14.05 -7.98 10.71
N THR A 258 -13.97 -9.13 11.38
CA THR A 258 -14.93 -9.51 12.43
C THR A 258 -14.90 -8.53 13.61
N CYS A 259 -13.71 -8.09 14.04
CA CYS A 259 -13.58 -7.09 15.10
C CYS A 259 -14.20 -5.76 14.70
N PHE A 260 -13.97 -5.30 13.46
CA PHE A 260 -14.61 -4.10 12.93
C PHE A 260 -16.15 -4.21 12.93
N MET A 261 -16.68 -5.32 12.39
CA MET A 261 -18.12 -5.59 12.35
C MET A 261 -18.74 -5.71 13.75
N MET A 262 -18.07 -6.37 14.69
CA MET A 262 -18.50 -6.45 16.09
C MET A 262 -18.52 -5.05 16.71
N GLY A 263 -17.52 -4.22 16.41
CA GLY A 263 -17.47 -2.82 16.82
C GLY A 263 -18.71 -2.06 16.32
N LEU A 264 -18.97 -2.12 15.00
CA LEU A 264 -20.15 -1.50 14.38
C LEU A 264 -21.46 -1.91 15.05
N PHE A 265 -21.62 -3.21 15.33
CA PHE A 265 -22.78 -3.74 16.05
C PHE A 265 -22.92 -3.12 17.45
N LEU A 266 -21.86 -3.17 18.26
CA LEU A 266 -21.87 -2.64 19.63
C LEU A 266 -22.11 -1.12 19.67
N GLY A 267 -21.49 -0.39 18.73
CA GLY A 267 -21.67 1.05 18.55
C GLY A 267 -23.11 1.41 18.23
N SER A 268 -23.68 0.74 17.23
CA SER A 268 -25.07 0.94 16.80
C SER A 268 -26.06 0.56 17.90
N PHE A 269 -25.80 -0.52 18.61
CA PHE A 269 -26.63 -0.98 19.73
C PHE A 269 -26.65 0.03 20.88
N ARG A 270 -25.49 0.60 21.22
CA ARG A 270 -25.41 1.70 22.20
C ARG A 270 -26.16 2.92 21.72
N GLY A 271 -25.97 3.33 20.46
CA GLY A 271 -26.69 4.44 19.85
C GLY A 271 -28.21 4.29 19.95
N LYS A 272 -28.72 3.08 19.66
CA LYS A 272 -30.16 2.75 19.76
C LYS A 272 -30.71 2.84 21.18
N LYS A 273 -29.91 2.47 22.19
CA LYS A 273 -30.32 2.54 23.61
C LYS A 273 -30.36 3.96 24.18
N ARG A 274 -29.79 4.96 23.50
CA ARG A 274 -29.80 6.35 23.98
C ARG A 274 -31.20 6.95 23.89
N LYS A 275 -31.80 7.29 25.04
CA LYS A 275 -33.11 7.95 25.11
C LYS A 275 -33.11 9.38 24.54
N ARG A 276 -31.98 10.10 24.66
CA ARG A 276 -31.83 11.48 24.17
C ARG A 276 -30.59 11.60 23.29
N ILE A 277 -30.83 12.03 22.06
CA ILE A 277 -29.81 12.23 21.02
C ILE A 277 -29.65 13.74 20.80
N TYR A 278 -28.41 14.20 20.93
CA TYR A 278 -28.01 15.61 20.85
C TYR A 278 -26.94 15.81 19.77
N PHE A 279 -26.94 16.97 19.14
CA PHE A 279 -25.97 17.30 18.09
C PHE A 279 -24.51 17.24 18.58
N ALA A 280 -24.24 17.65 19.83
CA ALA A 280 -22.90 17.59 20.42
C ALA A 280 -22.29 16.17 20.43
N GLN A 281 -23.13 15.11 20.41
CA GLN A 281 -22.64 13.73 20.34
C GLN A 281 -21.91 13.47 19.01
N LEU A 282 -22.36 14.06 17.89
CA LEU A 282 -21.66 13.93 16.61
C LEU A 282 -20.24 14.51 16.68
N LEU A 283 -20.08 15.67 17.33
CA LEU A 283 -18.77 16.28 17.51
C LEU A 283 -17.83 15.39 18.34
N PHE A 284 -18.31 14.83 19.44
CA PHE A 284 -17.49 13.93 20.28
C PHE A 284 -17.10 12.65 19.54
N ILE A 285 -18.02 12.03 18.79
CA ILE A 285 -17.73 10.82 18.04
C ILE A 285 -16.74 11.12 16.89
N GLN A 286 -16.97 12.21 16.15
CA GLN A 286 -16.06 12.65 15.08
C GLN A 286 -14.66 12.98 15.62
N PHE A 287 -14.57 13.62 16.79
CA PHE A 287 -13.31 13.87 17.47
C PHE A 287 -12.62 12.56 17.89
N GLY A 288 -13.38 11.57 18.36
CA GLY A 288 -12.87 10.22 18.63
C GLY A 288 -12.28 9.55 17.38
N ILE A 289 -12.96 9.64 16.23
CA ILE A 289 -12.44 9.12 14.95
C ILE A 289 -11.15 9.85 14.56
N LEU A 290 -11.10 11.18 14.70
CA LEU A 290 -9.90 11.97 14.44
C LEU A 290 -8.71 11.51 15.31
N LEU A 291 -8.95 11.28 16.61
CA LEU A 291 -7.94 10.76 17.53
C LEU A 291 -7.47 9.36 17.15
N LEU A 292 -8.36 8.47 16.71
CA LEU A 292 -7.97 7.14 16.23
C LEU A 292 -7.10 7.24 14.97
N VAL A 293 -7.44 8.09 14.01
CA VAL A 293 -6.62 8.30 12.80
C VAL A 293 -5.22 8.81 13.18
N LEU A 294 -5.14 9.76 14.12
CA LEU A 294 -3.86 10.25 14.63
C LEU A 294 -3.07 9.16 15.36
N LEU A 295 -3.74 8.39 16.23
CA LEU A 295 -3.15 7.28 16.97
C LEU A 295 -2.53 6.25 16.02
N LEU A 296 -3.26 5.87 14.96
CA LEU A 296 -2.74 4.94 13.96
C LEU A 296 -1.51 5.52 13.25
N HIS A 297 -1.53 6.78 12.83
CA HIS A 297 -0.39 7.44 12.18
C HIS A 297 0.88 7.43 13.07
N LEU A 298 0.73 7.62 14.37
CA LEU A 298 1.85 7.62 15.31
C LEU A 298 2.34 6.20 15.59
N LEU A 299 1.42 5.26 15.85
CA LEU A 299 1.78 3.91 16.25
C LEU A 299 2.39 3.08 15.13
N LEU A 300 2.00 3.30 13.86
CA LEU A 300 2.62 2.61 12.72
C LEU A 300 4.13 2.85 12.62
N LYS A 301 4.67 3.93 13.20
CA LYS A 301 6.11 4.23 13.20
C LYS A 301 6.92 3.37 14.18
N ILE A 302 6.27 2.74 15.16
CA ILE A 302 6.93 2.01 16.25
C ILE A 302 6.63 0.50 16.25
N HIS A 303 6.12 -0.04 15.13
CA HIS A 303 5.76 -1.47 14.99
C HIS A 303 4.86 -1.96 16.15
N PRO A 304 3.60 -1.53 16.21
CA PRO A 304 2.72 -1.83 17.33
C PRO A 304 2.37 -3.33 17.36
N PRO A 305 2.12 -3.93 18.54
CA PRO A 305 1.87 -5.36 18.68
C PRO A 305 0.60 -5.82 17.95
N GLU A 306 0.52 -7.11 17.62
CA GLU A 306 -0.58 -7.68 16.83
C GLU A 306 -1.97 -7.33 17.39
N LEU A 307 -2.13 -7.42 18.72
CA LEU A 307 -3.38 -7.16 19.43
C LEU A 307 -3.91 -5.73 19.21
N PHE A 308 -3.01 -4.76 18.96
CA PHE A 308 -3.39 -3.37 18.71
C PHE A 308 -4.35 -3.26 17.53
N PHE A 309 -4.08 -3.95 16.42
CA PHE A 309 -4.88 -3.83 15.20
C PHE A 309 -6.32 -4.33 15.39
N PHE A 310 -6.52 -5.40 16.16
CA PHE A 310 -7.85 -5.92 16.50
C PHE A 310 -8.64 -4.95 17.38
N ILE A 311 -8.01 -4.44 18.45
CA ILE A 311 -8.64 -3.46 19.34
C ILE A 311 -8.95 -2.17 18.59
N TYR A 312 -8.02 -1.72 17.75
CA TYR A 312 -8.16 -0.52 16.95
C TYR A 312 -9.38 -0.59 16.03
N LEU A 313 -9.55 -1.68 15.27
CA LEU A 313 -10.71 -1.87 14.40
C LEU A 313 -12.02 -2.01 15.17
N LEU A 314 -12.00 -2.68 16.33
CA LEU A 314 -13.16 -2.75 17.21
C LEU A 314 -13.62 -1.35 17.66
N LEU A 315 -12.68 -0.49 18.08
CA LEU A 315 -12.96 0.89 18.50
C LEU A 315 -13.42 1.76 17.34
N LEU A 316 -12.77 1.65 16.17
CA LEU A 316 -13.15 2.38 14.97
C LEU A 316 -14.57 2.00 14.53
N GLY A 317 -14.88 0.70 14.48
CA GLY A 317 -16.22 0.20 14.19
C GLY A 317 -17.24 0.68 15.22
N PHE A 318 -16.89 0.67 16.51
CA PHE A 318 -17.78 1.16 17.57
C PHE A 318 -18.14 2.65 17.41
N LEU A 319 -17.16 3.50 17.11
CA LEU A 319 -17.43 4.92 16.83
C LEU A 319 -18.24 5.09 15.55
N GLY A 320 -17.94 4.30 14.52
CA GLY A 320 -18.70 4.30 13.27
C GLY A 320 -20.17 3.96 13.48
N GLY A 321 -20.46 2.86 14.18
CA GLY A 321 -21.84 2.42 14.44
C GLY A 321 -22.64 3.43 15.28
N ASP A 322 -22.01 4.02 16.31
CA ASP A 322 -22.66 5.06 17.12
C ASP A 322 -22.92 6.34 16.30
N MET A 323 -21.96 6.76 15.46
CA MET A 323 -22.13 7.90 14.54
C MET A 323 -23.29 7.66 13.58
N PHE A 324 -23.36 6.47 12.96
CA PHE A 324 -24.42 6.13 12.02
C PHE A 324 -25.81 6.30 12.63
N VAL A 325 -26.01 5.81 13.87
CA VAL A 325 -27.30 5.91 14.57
C VAL A 325 -27.60 7.34 14.99
N VAL A 326 -26.63 8.08 15.55
CA VAL A 326 -26.81 9.46 16.00
C VAL A 326 -27.15 10.37 14.81
N SER A 327 -26.39 10.27 13.71
CA SER A 327 -26.59 11.07 12.50
C SER A 327 -27.96 10.80 11.86
N ASN A 328 -28.35 9.53 11.68
CA ASN A 328 -29.64 9.21 11.08
C ASN A 328 -30.81 9.67 11.94
N ASN A 329 -30.75 9.54 13.26
CA ASN A 329 -31.81 10.06 14.14
C ASN A 329 -31.95 11.57 14.04
N LEU A 330 -30.84 12.32 14.01
CA LEU A 330 -30.87 13.78 13.85
C LEU A 330 -31.38 14.19 12.47
N PHE A 331 -31.00 13.48 11.42
CA PHE A 331 -31.48 13.74 10.06
C PHE A 331 -32.98 13.47 9.92
N LEU A 332 -33.48 12.36 10.46
CA LEU A 332 -34.89 11.97 10.35
C LEU A 332 -35.84 12.91 11.11
N ARG A 333 -35.34 13.67 12.08
CA ARG A 333 -36.11 14.76 12.73
C ARG A 333 -36.40 15.91 11.76
N GLU A 334 -35.51 16.16 10.81
CA GLU A 334 -35.64 17.25 9.82
C GLU A 334 -36.31 16.78 8.53
N LYS A 335 -36.00 15.56 8.05
CA LYS A 335 -36.55 15.02 6.80
C LYS A 335 -36.78 13.51 6.89
N LYS A 336 -38.02 13.07 6.62
CA LYS A 336 -38.40 11.65 6.58
C LYS A 336 -37.92 10.96 5.29
N ASN A 337 -36.61 10.70 5.19
CA ASN A 337 -36.03 9.85 4.16
C ASN A 337 -35.08 8.82 4.81
N TYR A 338 -35.52 7.57 4.88
CA TYR A 338 -34.79 6.51 5.59
C TYR A 338 -33.59 5.95 4.80
N GLY A 339 -33.56 6.11 3.48
CA GLY A 339 -32.51 5.55 2.63
C GLY A 339 -31.30 6.46 2.42
N LEU A 340 -31.48 7.79 2.54
CA LEU A 340 -30.45 8.75 2.14
C LEU A 340 -29.17 8.66 2.99
N GLY A 341 -29.30 8.49 4.30
CA GLY A 341 -28.14 8.39 5.19
C GLY A 341 -27.31 7.13 4.92
N TYR A 342 -27.98 5.99 4.71
CA TYR A 342 -27.32 4.74 4.32
C TYR A 342 -26.69 4.83 2.92
N GLY A 343 -27.37 5.46 1.95
CA GLY A 343 -26.81 5.67 0.62
C GLY A 343 -25.54 6.52 0.62
N LEU A 344 -25.47 7.56 1.45
CA LEU A 344 -24.27 8.39 1.57
C LEU A 344 -23.10 7.66 2.22
N ASP A 345 -23.36 6.87 3.25
CA ASP A 345 -22.35 6.01 3.89
C ASP A 345 -21.77 4.98 2.89
N LEU A 346 -22.64 4.31 2.13
CA LEU A 346 -22.23 3.39 1.07
C LEU A 346 -21.46 4.08 -0.06
N LEU A 347 -21.89 5.28 -0.50
CA LEU A 347 -21.17 6.03 -1.53
C LEU A 347 -19.78 6.45 -1.04
N GLY A 348 -19.67 6.94 0.19
CA GLY A 348 -18.39 7.26 0.81
C GLY A 348 -17.48 6.04 0.87
N SER A 349 -18.02 4.91 1.32
CA SER A 349 -17.29 3.64 1.42
C SER A 349 -16.86 3.09 0.05
N PHE A 350 -17.73 3.18 -0.96
CA PHE A 350 -17.43 2.74 -2.32
C PHE A 350 -16.26 3.51 -2.94
N PHE A 351 -16.32 4.84 -2.90
CA PHE A 351 -15.23 5.67 -3.40
C PHE A 351 -13.95 5.50 -2.57
N GLY A 352 -14.10 5.35 -1.24
CA GLY A 352 -12.98 5.06 -0.34
C GLY A 352 -12.26 3.79 -0.72
N ALA A 353 -12.98 2.67 -0.83
CA ALA A 353 -12.41 1.38 -1.21
C ALA A 353 -11.74 1.45 -2.59
N LEU A 354 -12.48 1.90 -3.62
CA LEU A 354 -12.01 1.90 -5.00
C LEU A 354 -10.78 2.79 -5.21
N ILE A 355 -10.82 4.03 -4.72
CA ILE A 355 -9.78 5.02 -4.98
C ILE A 355 -8.56 4.74 -4.09
N ALA A 356 -8.77 4.37 -2.81
CA ALA A 356 -7.66 4.13 -1.91
C ALA A 356 -6.88 2.85 -2.26
N SER A 357 -7.55 1.72 -2.48
CA SER A 357 -6.85 0.46 -2.77
C SER A 357 -6.12 0.50 -4.11
N SER A 358 -6.75 1.09 -5.13
CA SER A 358 -6.25 1.03 -6.51
C SER A 358 -5.19 2.09 -6.81
N PHE A 359 -5.30 3.28 -6.19
CA PHE A 359 -4.46 4.43 -6.55
C PHE A 359 -3.75 5.06 -5.35
N LEU A 360 -4.48 5.51 -4.33
CA LEU A 360 -3.85 6.33 -3.28
C LEU A 360 -2.83 5.56 -2.47
N ILE A 361 -3.16 4.35 -2.01
CA ILE A 361 -2.26 3.57 -1.16
C ILE A 361 -0.91 3.30 -1.84
N PRO A 362 -0.83 2.78 -3.07
CA PRO A 362 0.46 2.50 -3.67
C PRO A 362 1.18 3.75 -4.21
N LEU A 363 0.46 4.78 -4.67
CA LEU A 363 1.10 6.01 -5.18
C LEU A 363 1.61 6.92 -4.05
N VAL A 364 0.77 7.14 -3.04
CA VAL A 364 0.98 8.15 -1.98
C VAL A 364 1.63 7.54 -0.74
N GLY A 365 1.38 6.26 -0.49
CA GLY A 365 1.75 5.59 0.74
C GLY A 365 0.80 5.88 1.90
N LEU A 366 0.84 4.99 2.89
CA LEU A 366 -0.02 4.99 4.07
C LEU A 366 0.20 6.24 4.95
N PRO A 367 1.45 6.69 5.24
CA PRO A 367 1.66 7.78 6.19
C PRO A 367 1.08 9.11 5.70
N LEU A 368 1.20 9.40 4.40
CA LEU A 368 0.68 10.62 3.82
C LEU A 368 -0.84 10.54 3.65
N LEU A 369 -1.39 9.39 3.24
CA LEU A 369 -2.84 9.18 3.19
C LEU A 369 -3.50 9.38 4.56
N LEU A 370 -2.91 8.88 5.65
CA LEU A 370 -3.40 9.12 7.02
C LEU A 370 -3.42 10.60 7.40
N LYS A 371 -2.43 11.39 6.98
CA LYS A 371 -2.43 12.85 7.20
C LYS A 371 -3.60 13.53 6.48
N TYR A 372 -3.89 13.13 5.25
CA TYR A 372 -5.03 13.68 4.49
C TYR A 372 -6.37 13.26 5.08
N LEU A 373 -6.49 12.01 5.57
CA LEU A 373 -7.68 11.59 6.31
C LEU A 373 -7.86 12.40 7.60
N PHE A 374 -6.77 12.69 8.32
CA PHE A 374 -6.81 13.56 9.49
C PHE A 374 -7.31 14.98 9.12
N LEU A 375 -6.80 15.56 8.04
CA LEU A 375 -7.26 16.88 7.55
C LEU A 375 -8.74 16.85 7.16
N LEU A 376 -9.15 15.86 6.37
CA LEU A 376 -10.54 15.69 5.93
C LEU A 376 -11.50 15.58 7.12
N ASN A 377 -11.15 14.78 8.13
CA ASN A 377 -11.94 14.65 9.35
C ASN A 377 -11.92 15.93 10.20
N SER A 378 -10.80 16.67 10.23
CA SER A 378 -10.70 17.96 10.92
C SER A 378 -11.62 19.01 10.31
N PHE A 379 -11.66 19.12 8.97
CA PHE A 379 -12.61 20.01 8.29
C PHE A 379 -14.07 19.60 8.51
N CYS A 380 -14.35 18.30 8.58
CA CYS A 380 -15.68 17.81 8.95
C CYS A 380 -16.08 18.25 10.37
N ILE A 381 -15.16 18.19 11.34
CA ILE A 381 -15.39 18.70 12.71
C ILE A 381 -15.66 20.20 12.70
N LEU A 382 -14.88 20.99 11.97
CA LEU A 382 -15.09 22.44 11.85
C LEU A 382 -16.49 22.75 11.28
N PHE A 383 -16.91 22.01 10.25
CA PHE A 383 -18.26 22.12 9.68
C PHE A 383 -19.35 21.80 10.71
N LEU A 384 -19.16 20.74 11.51
CA LEU A 384 -20.07 20.38 12.60
C LEU A 384 -20.13 21.44 13.70
N PHE A 385 -19.01 22.06 14.08
CA PHE A 385 -19.01 23.12 15.11
C PHE A 385 -19.91 24.30 14.72
N VAL A 386 -19.96 24.63 13.43
CA VAL A 386 -20.86 25.68 12.96
C VAL A 386 -22.32 25.21 12.94
N GLY A 387 -22.56 23.91 12.74
CA GLY A 387 -23.87 23.28 12.92
C GLY A 387 -24.35 23.32 14.38
N LEU A 388 -23.46 23.12 15.35
CA LEU A 388 -23.79 23.14 16.78
C LEU A 388 -24.32 24.51 17.22
N LYS A 389 -23.73 25.61 16.76
CA LYS A 389 -24.23 26.98 17.06
C LYS A 389 -25.64 27.26 16.50
N ARG A 390 -26.16 26.39 15.63
CA ARG A 390 -27.44 26.55 14.92
C ARG A 390 -28.48 25.47 15.28
N SER A 391 -28.08 24.46 16.04
CA SER A 391 -28.93 23.43 16.64
C SER A 391 -29.38 23.85 18.02
#